data_AF-A0A2V5ZAY1-F1
#
_entry.id   AF-A0A2V5ZAY1-F1
#
_cell.length_a   1.000
_cell.length_b   1.000
_cell.length_c   1.000
_cell.angle_alpha   90.00
_cell.angle_beta   90.00
_cell.angle_gamma   90.00
#
_symmetry.space_group_name_H-M   'P 1'
#
loop_
_entity.id
_entity.type
_entity.pdbx_description
1 polymer ?
#
loop_
_entity_poly.entity_id
_entity_poly.type
_entity_poly.pdbx_seq_one_letter_code
_entity_poly.pdbx_strand_id
1 'polypeptide(L)'
;MRDVFGAGPKAQLYKLHTQTSGRSLIAAEFKNNLTRTAAELVLAYMNATNSCHSNSADEPFTTPSEEWIRLAAHGQAILLEESGIFKHTMNMLSGSPGMKAVERAVGAAILDEFREIERLGGVLAAVEERYQRSQIQNAAHRYEQQIYDGTRPIIGLNRYRDGAEEIPEVKLARTP
;
A
#
# COMPACT_ATOMS: atom_id res chain seq x y z
N MET A 1 -23.53 6.31 -3.63
CA MET A 1 -23.71 6.94 -4.97
C MET A 1 -25.12 6.77 -5.52
N ARG A 2 -25.56 5.57 -5.90
CA ARG A 2 -26.91 5.35 -6.43
C ARG A 2 -28.01 5.70 -5.42
N ASP A 3 -28.01 5.04 -4.26
CA ASP A 3 -29.16 5.08 -3.34
C ASP A 3 -29.26 6.40 -2.56
N VAL A 4 -28.11 6.96 -2.14
CA VAL A 4 -28.06 8.21 -1.37
C VAL A 4 -28.12 9.46 -2.26
N PHE A 5 -27.48 9.42 -3.44
CA PHE A 5 -27.29 10.61 -4.29
C PHE A 5 -28.02 10.55 -5.64
N GLY A 6 -28.79 9.48 -5.91
CA GLY A 6 -29.51 9.32 -7.19
C GLY A 6 -28.60 9.23 -8.43
N ALA A 7 -27.33 8.85 -8.24
CA ALA A 7 -26.33 8.98 -9.29
C ALA A 7 -26.52 7.96 -10.42
N GLY A 8 -26.41 8.42 -11.68
CA GLY A 8 -26.45 7.55 -12.87
C GLY A 8 -25.27 6.57 -12.97
N PRO A 9 -25.31 5.58 -13.89
CA PRO A 9 -24.35 4.47 -13.92
C PRO A 9 -22.87 4.87 -13.96
N LYS A 10 -22.51 5.90 -14.76
CA LYS A 10 -21.12 6.37 -14.86
C LYS A 10 -20.58 6.93 -13.54
N ALA A 11 -21.41 7.60 -12.76
CA ALA A 11 -21.03 8.20 -11.47
C ALA A 11 -20.95 7.19 -10.32
N GLN A 12 -21.34 5.92 -10.57
CA GLN A 12 -21.17 4.82 -9.63
C GLN A 12 -19.83 4.09 -9.81
N LEU A 13 -19.14 4.30 -10.94
CA LEU A 13 -17.84 3.69 -11.23
C LEU A 13 -16.75 4.39 -10.41
N TYR A 14 -16.20 3.67 -9.44
CA TYR A 14 -15.06 4.14 -8.66
C TYR A 14 -13.77 3.81 -9.40
N LYS A 15 -13.07 4.85 -9.89
CA LYS A 15 -11.75 4.72 -10.49
C LYS A 15 -10.69 5.09 -9.47
N LEU A 16 -9.63 4.30 -9.36
CA LEU A 16 -8.58 4.49 -8.37
C LEU A 16 -7.18 4.35 -8.96
N HIS A 17 -6.26 5.12 -8.40
CA HIS A 17 -4.83 4.96 -8.55
C HIS A 17 -4.29 4.26 -7.29
N THR A 18 -3.43 3.26 -7.47
CA THR A 18 -2.75 2.60 -6.36
C THR A 18 -1.25 2.90 -6.43
N GLN A 19 -0.63 3.15 -5.29
CA GLN A 19 0.82 3.21 -5.17
C GLN A 19 1.25 2.18 -4.12
N THR A 20 2.33 1.44 -4.41
CA THR A 20 2.97 0.55 -3.44
C THR A 20 3.45 1.34 -2.22
N SER A 21 3.56 0.69 -1.05
CA SER A 21 3.80 1.41 0.20
C SER A 21 5.26 1.86 0.34
N GLY A 22 5.50 3.17 0.37
CA GLY A 22 6.82 3.70 0.74
C GLY A 22 7.24 3.34 2.17
N ARG A 23 6.27 3.11 3.06
CA ARG A 23 6.54 2.74 4.47
C ARG A 23 6.96 1.27 4.64
N SER A 24 6.63 0.39 3.69
CA SER A 24 7.04 -1.02 3.77
C SER A 24 8.51 -1.22 3.38
N LEU A 25 9.14 -0.22 2.78
CA LEU A 25 10.51 -0.25 2.27
C LEU A 25 11.54 -0.04 3.37
N ILE A 26 12.60 -0.84 3.36
CA ILE A 26 13.64 -0.87 4.40
C ILE A 26 14.98 -0.47 3.80
N ALA A 27 15.73 0.39 4.49
CA ALA A 27 17.04 0.85 4.01
C ALA A 27 18.14 -0.22 4.15
N ALA A 28 18.20 -0.93 5.29
CA ALA A 28 19.28 -1.86 5.61
C ALA A 28 19.46 -2.98 4.54
N GLU A 29 18.35 -3.51 4.01
CA GLU A 29 18.36 -4.53 2.95
C GLU A 29 17.47 -4.11 1.79
N PHE A 30 17.76 -2.94 1.23
CA PHE A 30 16.85 -2.26 0.32
C PHE A 30 16.54 -3.03 -0.97
N LYS A 31 17.40 -3.95 -1.43
CA LYS A 31 17.09 -4.81 -2.59
C LYS A 31 15.86 -5.69 -2.37
N ASN A 32 15.60 -6.10 -1.12
CA ASN A 32 14.38 -6.85 -0.76
C ASN A 32 13.09 -6.02 -1.00
N ASN A 33 13.21 -4.70 -1.13
CA ASN A 33 12.07 -3.84 -1.45
C ASN A 33 11.49 -4.13 -2.83
N LEU A 34 12.28 -4.61 -3.81
CA LEU A 34 11.72 -5.05 -5.10
C LEU A 34 10.74 -6.21 -4.92
N THR A 35 11.03 -7.15 -4.01
CA THR A 35 10.13 -8.26 -3.69
C THR A 35 8.87 -7.78 -2.98
N ARG A 36 8.99 -6.82 -2.06
CA ARG A 36 7.83 -6.17 -1.39
C ARG A 36 6.94 -5.48 -2.40
N THR A 37 7.52 -4.62 -3.23
CA THR A 37 6.84 -3.92 -4.32
C THR A 37 6.15 -4.91 -5.26
N ALA A 38 6.82 -5.98 -5.69
CA ALA A 38 6.23 -6.98 -6.57
C ALA A 38 5.00 -7.67 -5.96
N ALA A 39 5.05 -8.03 -4.67
CA ALA A 39 3.91 -8.62 -3.97
C ALA A 39 2.73 -7.65 -3.87
N GLU A 40 2.99 -6.38 -3.56
CA GLU A 40 1.97 -5.33 -3.50
C GLU A 40 1.35 -5.05 -4.88
N LEU A 41 2.16 -5.04 -5.95
CA LEU A 41 1.69 -4.89 -7.33
C LEU A 41 0.75 -6.02 -7.75
N VAL A 42 1.08 -7.28 -7.42
CA VAL A 42 0.19 -8.41 -7.71
C VAL A 42 -1.19 -8.18 -7.07
N LEU A 43 -1.24 -7.76 -5.81
CA LEU A 43 -2.51 -7.46 -5.14
C LEU A 43 -3.26 -6.29 -5.79
N ALA A 44 -2.55 -5.21 -6.14
CA ALA A 44 -3.14 -4.06 -6.82
C ALA A 44 -3.76 -4.42 -8.17
N TYR A 45 -3.09 -5.27 -8.96
CA TYR A 45 -3.59 -5.74 -10.24
C TYR A 45 -4.73 -6.76 -10.08
N MET A 46 -4.67 -7.66 -9.10
CA MET A 46 -5.78 -8.60 -8.82
C MET A 46 -7.03 -7.87 -8.31
N ASN A 47 -6.88 -6.66 -7.77
CA ASN A 47 -7.99 -5.78 -7.39
C ASN A 47 -8.41 -4.80 -8.51
N ALA A 48 -7.90 -5.00 -9.74
CA ALA A 48 -8.26 -4.21 -10.92
C ALA A 48 -8.07 -2.69 -10.76
N THR A 49 -6.96 -2.25 -10.15
CA THR A 49 -6.58 -0.82 -10.12
C THR A 49 -6.53 -0.22 -11.52
N ASN A 50 -6.95 1.05 -11.69
CA ASN A 50 -7.00 1.68 -13.02
C ASN A 50 -5.65 2.26 -13.45
N SER A 51 -4.83 2.66 -12.48
CA SER A 51 -3.43 3.01 -12.69
C SER A 51 -2.63 2.60 -11.46
N CYS A 52 -1.33 2.36 -11.63
CA CYS A 52 -0.47 1.90 -10.55
C CYS A 52 0.90 2.59 -10.59
N HIS A 53 1.42 2.93 -9.43
CA HIS A 53 2.81 3.37 -9.23
C HIS A 53 3.56 2.28 -8.45
N SER A 54 4.73 1.90 -8.98
CA SER A 54 5.66 0.98 -8.33
C SER A 54 6.84 1.75 -7.74
N ASN A 55 7.01 1.64 -6.44
CA ASN A 55 8.12 2.23 -5.71
C ASN A 55 9.43 1.52 -6.06
N SER A 56 10.51 2.28 -6.10
CA SER A 56 11.85 1.75 -6.34
C SER A 56 12.46 1.18 -5.06
N ALA A 57 13.53 0.40 -5.23
CA ALA A 57 14.18 -0.23 -4.08
C ALA A 57 14.82 0.79 -3.12
N ASP A 58 15.37 1.87 -3.67
CA ASP A 58 16.19 2.89 -3.02
C ASP A 58 15.40 4.10 -2.47
N GLU A 59 14.07 4.08 -2.59
CA GLU A 59 13.20 5.14 -2.07
C GLU A 59 13.35 5.45 -0.57
N PRO A 60 13.74 4.51 0.32
CA PRO A 60 14.06 4.86 1.71
C PRO A 60 15.20 5.88 1.88
N PHE A 61 16.06 6.05 0.87
CA PHE A 61 17.25 6.89 0.95
C PHE A 61 17.02 8.29 0.38
N THR A 62 16.43 8.36 -0.82
CA THR A 62 16.26 9.60 -1.58
C THR A 62 15.29 9.36 -2.73
N THR A 63 15.09 10.40 -3.55
CA THR A 63 14.47 10.28 -4.86
C THR A 63 15.16 9.17 -5.66
N PRO A 64 14.40 8.25 -6.28
CA PRO A 64 14.94 7.07 -6.93
C PRO A 64 16.00 7.37 -8.00
N SER A 65 17.05 6.55 -8.06
CA SER A 65 18.02 6.59 -9.15
C SER A 65 17.44 5.95 -10.43
N GLU A 66 17.96 6.34 -11.61
CA GLU A 66 17.48 5.80 -12.89
C GLU A 66 17.53 4.26 -12.96
N GLU A 67 18.53 3.64 -12.32
CA GLU A 67 18.67 2.19 -12.27
C GLU A 67 17.47 1.54 -11.55
N TRP A 68 17.14 2.05 -10.36
CA TRP A 68 16.10 1.47 -9.52
C TRP A 68 14.68 1.81 -10.01
N ILE A 69 14.49 2.99 -10.61
CA ILE A 69 13.25 3.31 -11.34
C ILE A 69 13.05 2.31 -12.48
N ARG A 70 14.09 2.04 -13.27
CA ARG A 70 14.00 1.11 -14.40
C ARG A 70 13.64 -0.29 -13.92
N LEU A 71 14.25 -0.76 -12.84
CA LEU A 71 13.92 -2.07 -12.25
C LEU A 71 12.48 -2.13 -11.73
N ALA A 72 11.98 -1.08 -11.08
CA ALA A 72 10.58 -1.02 -10.63
C ALA A 72 9.61 -1.05 -11.82
N ALA A 73 9.89 -0.29 -12.89
CA ALA A 73 9.09 -0.29 -14.12
C ALA A 73 9.13 -1.65 -14.84
N HIS A 74 10.31 -2.26 -14.95
CA HIS A 74 10.45 -3.62 -15.50
C HIS A 74 9.67 -4.64 -14.65
N GLY A 75 9.64 -4.50 -13.33
CA GLY A 75 8.82 -5.33 -12.45
C GLY A 75 7.33 -5.30 -12.81
N GLN A 76 6.78 -4.13 -13.11
CA GLN A 76 5.40 -4.02 -13.61
C GLN A 76 5.23 -4.73 -14.97
N ALA A 77 6.16 -4.53 -15.91
CA ALA A 77 6.11 -5.16 -17.22
C ALA A 77 6.17 -6.70 -17.13
N ILE A 78 7.09 -7.25 -16.32
CA ILE A 78 7.19 -8.69 -16.06
C ILE A 78 5.85 -9.24 -15.52
N LEU A 79 5.26 -8.56 -14.53
CA LEU A 79 3.99 -9.01 -13.96
C LEU A 79 2.83 -8.95 -14.96
N LEU A 80 2.75 -7.92 -15.81
CA LEU A 80 1.65 -7.74 -16.74
C LEU A 80 1.80 -8.57 -18.02
N GLU A 81 3.02 -8.70 -18.54
CA GLU A 81 3.29 -9.25 -19.88
C GLU A 81 3.85 -10.68 -19.83
N GLU A 82 4.73 -10.99 -18.88
CA GLU A 82 5.43 -12.29 -18.82
C GLU A 82 4.72 -13.31 -17.92
N SER A 83 4.21 -12.88 -16.75
CA SER A 83 3.69 -13.81 -15.74
C SER A 83 2.47 -14.62 -16.20
N GLY A 84 1.75 -14.13 -17.21
CA GLY A 84 0.46 -14.68 -17.65
C GLY A 84 -0.69 -14.51 -16.64
N ILE A 85 -0.40 -14.10 -15.40
CA ILE A 85 -1.38 -13.96 -14.32
C ILE A 85 -2.43 -12.93 -14.73
N PHE A 86 -2.02 -11.72 -15.12
CA PHE A 86 -2.99 -10.70 -15.51
C PHE A 86 -3.73 -11.10 -16.79
N LYS A 87 -3.02 -11.59 -17.81
CA LYS A 87 -3.62 -11.98 -19.09
C LYS A 87 -4.69 -13.07 -18.97
N HIS A 88 -4.49 -14.05 -18.09
CA HIS A 88 -5.33 -15.25 -18.04
C HIS A 88 -6.26 -15.32 -16.84
N THR A 89 -5.99 -14.54 -15.78
CA THR A 89 -6.61 -14.78 -14.47
C THR A 89 -7.06 -13.50 -13.75
N MET A 90 -7.30 -12.39 -14.46
CA MET A 90 -7.56 -11.03 -13.94
C MET A 90 -8.33 -10.90 -12.61
N ASN A 91 -9.24 -11.83 -12.27
CA ASN A 91 -10.00 -11.85 -11.02
C ASN A 91 -9.75 -13.11 -10.16
N MET A 92 -8.50 -13.57 -10.00
CA MET A 92 -8.16 -14.81 -9.26
C MET A 92 -8.76 -14.89 -7.85
N LEU A 93 -8.88 -13.76 -7.16
CA LEU A 93 -9.34 -13.72 -5.78
C LEU A 93 -10.87 -13.68 -5.67
N SER A 94 -11.58 -13.54 -6.80
CA SER A 94 -13.03 -13.54 -6.83
C SER A 94 -13.58 -14.89 -6.39
N GLY A 95 -14.57 -14.88 -5.50
CA GLY A 95 -15.19 -16.10 -4.99
C GLY A 95 -14.46 -16.75 -3.81
N SER A 96 -13.20 -16.41 -3.53
CA SER A 96 -12.45 -16.93 -2.39
C SER A 96 -13.20 -16.69 -1.07
N PRO A 97 -13.48 -17.73 -0.25
CA PRO A 97 -14.16 -17.57 1.03
C PRO A 97 -13.42 -16.62 1.97
N GLY A 98 -12.08 -16.70 1.97
CA GLY A 98 -11.23 -15.80 2.75
C GLY A 98 -11.34 -14.35 2.28
N MET A 99 -11.25 -14.11 0.96
CA MET A 99 -11.38 -12.75 0.42
C MET A 99 -12.78 -12.16 0.68
N LYS A 100 -13.84 -12.96 0.51
CA LYS A 100 -15.21 -12.53 0.82
C LYS A 100 -15.40 -12.19 2.30
N ALA A 101 -14.71 -12.88 3.20
CA ALA A 101 -14.74 -12.56 4.63
C ALA A 101 -14.04 -11.22 4.91
N VAL A 102 -12.86 -10.99 4.31
CA VAL A 102 -12.12 -9.72 4.40
C VAL A 102 -12.94 -8.57 3.83
N GLU A 103 -13.53 -8.73 2.65
CA GLU A 103 -14.38 -7.71 2.00
C GLU A 103 -15.53 -7.27 2.91
N ARG A 104 -16.27 -8.23 3.49
CA ARG A 104 -17.37 -7.91 4.43
C ARG A 104 -16.88 -7.19 5.68
N ALA A 105 -15.78 -7.66 6.27
CA ALA A 105 -15.23 -7.06 7.48
C ALA A 105 -14.77 -5.62 7.24
N VAL A 106 -14.04 -5.38 6.14
CA VAL A 106 -13.57 -4.05 5.75
C VAL A 106 -14.75 -3.14 5.39
N GLY A 107 -15.73 -3.63 4.64
CA GLY A 107 -16.93 -2.87 4.28
C GLY A 107 -17.74 -2.43 5.50
N ALA A 108 -17.93 -3.33 6.47
CA ALA A 108 -18.60 -2.98 7.73
C ALA A 108 -17.80 -1.93 8.53
N ALA A 109 -16.50 -2.12 8.68
CA ALA A 109 -15.64 -1.20 9.42
C ALA A 109 -15.61 0.21 8.79
N ILE A 110 -15.60 0.32 7.46
CA ILE A 110 -15.68 1.62 6.76
C ILE A 110 -17.01 2.32 7.07
N LEU A 111 -18.12 1.59 7.05
CA LEU A 111 -19.44 2.16 7.34
C LEU A 111 -19.57 2.60 8.81
N ASP A 112 -18.97 1.85 9.74
CA ASP A 112 -18.93 2.24 11.15
C ASP A 112 -18.10 3.52 11.35
N GLU A 113 -16.95 3.64 10.68
CA GLU A 113 -16.14 4.85 10.70
C GLU A 113 -16.90 6.07 10.11
N PHE A 114 -17.66 5.86 9.04
CA PHE A 114 -18.50 6.93 8.47
C PHE A 114 -19.58 7.41 9.45
N ARG A 115 -20.22 6.49 10.18
CA ARG A 115 -21.21 6.85 11.22
C ARG A 115 -20.56 7.62 12.37
N GLU A 116 -19.35 7.25 12.77
CA GLU A 116 -18.63 7.97 13.82
C GLU A 116 -18.27 9.40 13.38
N ILE A 117 -17.78 9.57 12.15
CA ILE A 117 -17.52 10.89 11.58
C ILE A 117 -18.83 11.72 11.49
N GLU A 118 -19.94 11.10 11.09
CA GLU A 118 -21.25 11.77 11.07
C GLU A 118 -21.69 12.20 12.48
N ARG A 119 -21.52 11.35 13.49
CA ARG A 119 -21.82 11.64 14.90
C ARG A 119 -21.00 12.82 15.43
N LEU A 120 -19.77 12.99 14.95
CA LEU A 120 -18.89 14.12 15.28
C LEU A 120 -19.29 15.43 14.57
N GLY A 121 -20.35 15.43 13.76
CA GLY A 121 -20.78 16.60 12.99
C GLY A 121 -20.22 16.65 11.57
N GLY A 122 -19.76 15.51 11.05
CA GLY A 122 -19.17 15.39 9.71
C GLY A 122 -17.66 15.63 9.68
N VAL A 123 -17.09 15.52 8.48
CA VAL A 123 -15.62 15.53 8.29
C VAL A 123 -14.97 16.81 8.81
N LEU A 124 -15.57 17.97 8.59
CA LEU A 124 -15.00 19.27 8.99
C LEU A 124 -14.89 19.40 10.51
N ALA A 125 -15.98 19.10 11.23
CA ALA A 125 -15.98 19.11 12.70
C ALA A 125 -15.02 18.05 13.26
N ALA A 126 -14.97 16.86 12.68
CA ALA A 126 -14.00 15.83 13.07
C ALA A 126 -12.54 16.29 12.88
N VAL A 127 -12.24 17.06 11.82
CA VAL A 127 -10.91 17.64 11.59
C VAL A 127 -10.58 18.70 12.64
N GLU A 128 -11.52 19.57 12.99
CA GLU A 128 -11.36 20.59 14.04
C GLU A 128 -11.05 19.94 15.40
N GLU A 129 -11.74 18.86 15.72
CA GLU A 129 -11.50 18.01 16.90
C GLU A 129 -10.26 17.10 16.77
N ARG A 130 -9.52 17.21 15.65
CA ARG A 130 -8.31 16.42 15.34
C ARG A 130 -8.54 14.91 15.39
N TYR A 131 -9.77 14.45 15.17
CA TYR A 131 -10.14 13.06 15.27
C TYR A 131 -9.32 12.19 14.30
N GLN A 132 -9.33 12.49 13.00
CA GLN A 132 -8.59 11.70 12.01
C GLN A 132 -7.09 11.71 12.29
N ARG A 133 -6.53 12.87 12.66
CA ARG A 133 -5.11 13.00 13.00
C ARG A 133 -4.74 12.10 14.19
N SER A 134 -5.57 12.09 15.22
CA SER A 134 -5.35 11.27 16.42
C SER A 134 -5.43 9.78 16.09
N GLN A 135 -6.41 9.36 15.27
CA GLN A 135 -6.52 7.96 14.83
C GLN A 135 -5.30 7.51 14.02
N ILE A 136 -4.82 8.35 13.09
CA ILE A 136 -3.61 8.08 12.30
C ILE A 136 -2.38 7.96 13.21
N GLN A 137 -2.20 8.87 14.16
CA GLN A 137 -1.08 8.84 15.10
C GLN A 137 -1.13 7.60 16.00
N ASN A 138 -2.30 7.23 16.50
CA ASN A 138 -2.48 6.02 17.30
C ASN A 138 -2.18 4.76 16.48
N ALA A 139 -2.61 4.71 15.22
CA ALA A 139 -2.30 3.59 14.33
C ALA A 139 -0.80 3.49 14.02
N ALA A 140 -0.14 4.62 13.74
CA ALA A 140 1.29 4.69 13.53
C ALA A 140 2.07 4.24 14.77
N HIS A 141 1.69 4.73 15.96
CA HIS A 141 2.31 4.32 17.21
C HIS A 141 2.20 2.81 17.44
N ARG A 142 1.00 2.24 17.27
CA ARG A 142 0.81 0.78 17.38
C ARG A 142 1.66 0.01 16.36
N TYR A 143 1.76 0.50 15.13
CA TYR A 143 2.58 -0.12 14.09
C TYR A 143 4.07 -0.14 14.47
N GLU A 144 4.61 0.99 14.95
CA GLU A 144 6.00 1.08 15.40
C GLU A 144 6.26 0.22 16.63
N GLN A 145 5.34 0.20 17.61
CA GLN A 145 5.46 -0.67 18.79
C GLN A 145 5.54 -2.14 18.38
N GLN A 146 4.70 -2.58 17.45
CA GLN A 146 4.73 -3.95 16.94
C GLN A 146 6.05 -4.29 16.22
N ILE A 147 6.68 -3.32 15.55
CA ILE A 147 8.01 -3.53 14.96
C ILE A 147 9.06 -3.63 16.06
N TYR A 148 9.00 -2.73 17.04
CA TYR A 148 9.97 -2.65 18.12
C TYR A 148 9.96 -3.91 19.01
N ASP A 149 8.77 -4.36 19.41
CA ASP A 149 8.59 -5.57 20.23
C ASP A 149 8.69 -6.88 19.43
N GLY A 150 8.74 -6.79 18.09
CA GLY A 150 8.89 -7.93 17.19
C GLY A 150 7.60 -8.71 16.91
N THR A 151 6.45 -8.24 17.38
CA THR A 151 5.11 -8.77 17.04
C THR A 151 4.87 -8.71 15.53
N ARG A 152 5.34 -7.64 14.88
CA ARG A 152 5.34 -7.48 13.43
C ARG A 152 6.73 -7.81 12.87
N PRO A 153 6.90 -8.96 12.22
CA PRO A 153 8.17 -9.32 11.61
C PRO A 153 8.43 -8.47 10.36
N ILE A 154 9.60 -7.87 10.30
CA ILE A 154 10.14 -7.13 9.15
C ILE A 154 11.50 -7.75 8.81
N ILE A 155 11.53 -8.48 7.69
CA ILE A 155 12.72 -9.17 7.19
C ILE A 155 13.81 -8.16 6.82
N GLY A 156 15.03 -8.37 7.31
CA GLY A 156 16.15 -7.44 7.12
C GLY A 156 16.11 -6.21 8.03
N LEU A 157 15.18 -6.16 9.00
CA LEU A 157 15.12 -5.12 10.03
C LEU A 157 15.15 -5.71 11.44
N ASN A 158 14.07 -6.37 11.87
CA ASN A 158 13.94 -6.98 13.21
C ASN A 158 13.91 -8.52 13.18
N ARG A 159 13.96 -9.11 11.98
CA ARG A 159 14.06 -10.55 11.72
C ARG A 159 15.06 -10.80 10.59
N TYR A 160 15.88 -11.84 10.74
CA TYR A 160 16.88 -12.26 9.76
C TYR A 160 17.82 -11.13 9.30
N ARG A 161 18.14 -10.20 10.20
CA ARG A 161 19.13 -9.16 9.90
C ARG A 161 20.51 -9.82 9.92
N ASP A 162 21.17 -9.87 8.77
CA ASP A 162 22.59 -10.22 8.71
C ASP A 162 23.34 -9.15 9.51
N GLY A 163 24.15 -9.54 10.50
CA GLY A 163 24.72 -8.67 11.54
C GLY A 163 25.60 -7.49 11.07
N ALA A 164 25.57 -7.12 9.79
CA ALA A 164 26.03 -5.85 9.27
C ALA A 164 25.14 -4.72 9.80
N GLU A 165 25.73 -3.86 10.64
CA GLU A 165 25.09 -2.61 11.06
C GLU A 165 25.13 -1.52 9.98
N GLU A 166 25.96 -1.71 8.95
CA GLU A 166 26.17 -0.73 7.89
C GLU A 166 24.98 -0.65 6.94
N ILE A 167 24.41 0.56 6.87
CA ILE A 167 23.43 0.91 5.86
C ILE A 167 24.13 0.96 4.50
N PRO A 168 23.61 0.27 3.47
CA PRO A 168 24.23 0.26 2.14
C PRO A 168 24.42 1.68 1.58
N GLU A 169 25.58 1.93 0.97
CA GLU A 169 25.81 3.17 0.24
C GLU A 169 25.07 3.12 -1.11
N VAL A 170 24.18 4.09 -1.34
CA VAL A 170 23.40 4.21 -2.57
C VAL A 170 23.75 5.50 -3.27
N LYS A 171 23.92 5.44 -4.60
CA LYS A 171 24.13 6.62 -5.44
C LYS A 171 22.89 7.52 -5.35
N LEU A 172 23.03 8.65 -4.66
CA LEU A 172 21.95 9.60 -4.48
C LEU A 172 21.64 10.32 -5.80
N ALA A 173 20.37 10.32 -6.21
CA ALA A 173 19.91 11.26 -7.22
C ALA A 173 19.98 12.67 -6.64
N ARG A 174 20.80 13.53 -7.25
CA ARG A 174 20.82 14.97 -6.94
C ARG A 174 19.96 15.67 -7.97
N THR A 175 19.00 16.47 -7.52
CA THR A 175 18.33 17.43 -8.40
C THR A 175 19.38 18.44 -8.88
N PRO A 176 19.48 18.72 -10.19
CA PRO A 176 20.39 19.74 -10.70
C PRO A 176 20.08 21.14 -10.17
#